data_AF-A0A2L2X6B7-F1
#
_entry.id   AF-A0A2L2X6B7-F1
#
_cell.length_a   1.000
_cell.length_b   1.000
_cell.length_c   1.000
_cell.angle_alpha   90.00
_cell.angle_beta   90.00
_cell.angle_gamma   90.00
#
_symmetry.space_group_name_H-M   'P 1'
#
loop_
_entity.id
_entity.type
_entity.pdbx_description
1 polymer ?
#
loop_
_entity_poly.entity_id
_entity_poly.type
_entity_poly.pdbx_seq_one_letter_code
_entity_poly.pdbx_strand_id
1 'polypeptide(L)'
;MEILMEYLGRGFVTMLSIALPCVLTAAAIGLVVGILQAVTQVQEQTIAAAPKILFVFIVVMLLGSTNATLMMNYFTEGTTLAFNVVSKNKNYVLPANYYYHTRPFTEEMYDRELKRGNVNEIMKNPGKIPWAEPLDKGKFGPANRGSNPSPNFIERNKMMGR
;
A
#
# COMPACT_ATOMS: atom_id res chain seq x y z
N MET A 1 -11.75 -16.41 5.77
CA MET A 1 -12.07 -16.92 4.42
C MET A 1 -13.36 -16.31 3.89
N GLU A 2 -14.42 -16.24 4.69
CA GLU A 2 -15.71 -15.64 4.29
C GLU A 2 -15.60 -14.17 3.83
N ILE A 3 -14.92 -13.32 4.60
CA ILE A 3 -14.71 -11.89 4.26
C ILE A 3 -14.00 -11.73 2.90
N LEU A 4 -13.04 -12.61 2.59
CA LEU A 4 -12.31 -12.58 1.32
C LEU A 4 -13.24 -12.92 0.14
N MET A 5 -14.08 -13.94 0.31
CA MET A 5 -15.04 -14.37 -0.73
C MET A 5 -16.14 -13.33 -0.94
N GLU A 6 -16.63 -12.70 0.13
CA GLU A 6 -17.60 -11.61 0.03
C GLU A 6 -17.02 -10.41 -0.73
N TYR A 7 -15.78 -10.03 -0.43
CA TYR A 7 -15.10 -8.93 -1.11
C TYR A 7 -14.85 -9.23 -2.59
N LEU A 8 -14.44 -10.47 -2.92
CA LEU A 8 -14.34 -10.95 -4.30
C LEU A 8 -15.67 -10.87 -5.05
N GLY A 9 -16.76 -11.32 -4.41
CA GLY A 9 -18.11 -11.24 -4.97
C GLY A 9 -18.53 -9.80 -5.28
N ARG A 10 -18.28 -8.87 -4.34
CA ARG A 10 -18.52 -7.44 -4.56
C ARG A 10 -17.68 -6.89 -5.71
N GLY A 11 -16.42 -7.32 -5.85
CA GLY A 11 -15.55 -6.96 -6.97
C GLY A 11 -16.08 -7.37 -8.34
N PHE A 12 -16.68 -8.56 -8.45
CA PHE A 12 -17.33 -8.98 -9.70
C PHE A 12 -18.55 -8.12 -10.02
N VAL A 13 -19.37 -7.79 -9.03
CA VAL A 13 -20.56 -6.95 -9.21
C VAL A 13 -20.14 -5.53 -9.63
N THR A 14 -19.12 -4.95 -9.01
CA THR A 14 -18.62 -3.61 -9.39
C THR A 14 -18.06 -3.61 -10.81
N MET A 15 -17.27 -4.62 -11.19
CA MET A 15 -16.78 -4.78 -12.56
C MET A 15 -17.93 -4.86 -13.58
N LEU A 16 -18.93 -5.70 -13.31
CA LEU A 16 -20.10 -5.85 -14.17
C LEU A 16 -20.87 -4.53 -14.30
N SER A 17 -21.05 -3.81 -13.18
CA SER A 17 -21.78 -2.54 -13.15
C SER A 17 -21.11 -1.44 -13.99
N ILE A 18 -19.77 -1.42 -14.03
CA ILE A 18 -19.00 -0.47 -14.84
C ILE A 18 -19.04 -0.85 -16.32
N ALA A 19 -18.93 -2.15 -16.63
CA ALA A 19 -18.91 -2.64 -18.01
C ALA A 19 -20.29 -2.59 -18.69
N LEU A 20 -21.36 -2.87 -17.95
CA LEU A 20 -22.74 -2.95 -18.45
C LEU A 20 -23.18 -1.75 -19.32
N PRO A 21 -23.11 -0.50 -18.85
CA PRO A 21 -23.59 0.64 -19.63
C PRO A 21 -22.74 0.89 -20.89
N CYS A 22 -21.44 0.62 -20.82
CA CYS A 22 -20.54 0.78 -21.96
C CYS A 22 -20.82 -0.29 -23.04
N VAL A 23 -20.96 -1.55 -22.63
CA VAL A 23 -21.23 -2.68 -23.53
C VAL A 23 -22.63 -2.56 -24.15
N LEU A 24 -23.65 -2.21 -23.36
CA LEU A 24 -25.02 -2.09 -23.85
C LEU A 24 -25.14 -0.99 -24.92
N THR A 25 -24.49 0.15 -24.69
CA THR A 25 -24.43 1.22 -25.70
C THR A 25 -23.68 0.77 -26.95
N ALA A 26 -22.51 0.15 -26.79
CA ALA A 26 -21.73 -0.34 -27.93
C ALA A 26 -22.48 -1.38 -28.77
N ALA A 27 -23.29 -2.24 -28.12
CA ALA A 27 -24.12 -3.24 -28.76
C ALA A 27 -25.29 -2.61 -29.53
N ALA A 28 -26.04 -1.68 -28.90
CA ALA A 28 -27.16 -0.99 -29.55
C ALA A 28 -26.71 -0.24 -30.81
N ILE A 29 -25.60 0.47 -30.72
CA ILE A 29 -25.08 1.28 -31.83
C ILE A 29 -24.45 0.40 -32.90
N GLY A 30 -23.73 -0.66 -32.50
CA GLY A 30 -23.22 -1.65 -33.42
C GLY A 30 -24.32 -2.32 -34.25
N LEU A 31 -25.47 -2.58 -33.63
CA LEU A 31 -26.65 -3.12 -34.32
C LEU A 31 -27.22 -2.11 -35.32
N VAL A 32 -27.43 -0.86 -34.90
CA VAL A 32 -27.98 0.19 -35.79
C VAL A 32 -27.06 0.42 -36.99
N VAL A 33 -25.76 0.58 -36.75
CA VAL A 33 -24.77 0.78 -37.82
C VAL A 33 -24.69 -0.45 -38.73
N GLY A 34 -24.73 -1.67 -38.17
CA GLY A 34 -24.71 -2.91 -38.95
C GLY A 34 -25.91 -3.05 -39.89
N ILE A 35 -27.10 -2.64 -39.47
CA ILE A 35 -28.29 -2.61 -40.33
C ILE A 35 -28.11 -1.60 -41.47
N LEU A 36 -27.59 -0.40 -41.18
CA LEU A 36 -27.33 0.62 -42.20
C LEU A 36 -26.29 0.16 -43.23
N GLN A 37 -25.25 -0.55 -42.79
CA GLN A 37 -24.27 -1.18 -43.69
C GLN A 37 -24.91 -2.24 -44.59
N ALA A 38 -25.81 -3.08 -44.05
CA ALA A 38 -26.47 -4.12 -44.81
C ALA A 38 -27.44 -3.57 -45.87
N VAL A 39 -28.20 -2.51 -45.53
CA VAL A 39 -29.21 -1.91 -46.43
C VAL A 39 -28.57 -1.11 -47.56
N THR A 40 -27.47 -0.41 -47.30
CA THR A 40 -26.82 0.47 -48.29
C THR A 40 -25.79 -0.23 -49.16
N GLN A 41 -25.44 -1.49 -48.86
CA GLN A 41 -24.38 -2.27 -49.52
C GLN A 41 -22.98 -1.61 -49.48
N VAL A 42 -22.79 -0.55 -48.68
CA VAL A 42 -21.50 0.13 -48.51
C VAL A 42 -20.68 -0.63 -47.46
N GLN A 43 -19.74 -1.46 -47.93
CA GLN A 43 -18.82 -2.24 -47.10
C GLN A 43 -17.51 -1.51 -46.76
N GLU A 44 -17.55 -0.18 -46.70
CA GLU A 44 -16.42 0.64 -46.24
C GLU A 44 -16.27 0.49 -44.71
N GLN A 45 -15.29 -0.31 -44.29
CA GLN A 45 -15.05 -0.66 -42.89
C GLN A 45 -14.78 0.57 -41.99
N THR A 46 -14.22 1.63 -42.57
CA THR A 46 -13.87 2.89 -41.89
C THR A 46 -15.08 3.75 -41.56
N ILE A 47 -16.07 3.83 -42.46
CA ILE A 47 -17.29 4.65 -42.29
C ILE A 47 -18.17 4.12 -41.16
N ALA A 48 -18.22 2.80 -40.96
CA ALA A 48 -18.99 2.20 -39.88
C ALA A 48 -18.30 2.22 -38.52
N ALA A 49 -16.97 2.27 -38.50
CA ALA A 49 -16.20 2.33 -37.26
C ALA A 49 -16.31 3.71 -36.58
N ALA A 50 -16.29 4.80 -37.36
CA ALA A 50 -16.29 6.17 -36.84
C ALA A 50 -17.52 6.51 -35.97
N PRO A 51 -18.78 6.22 -36.38
CA PRO A 51 -19.95 6.46 -35.55
C PRO A 51 -19.88 5.68 -34.24
N LYS A 52 -19.52 4.40 -34.30
CA LYS A 52 -19.45 3.53 -33.12
C LYS A 52 -18.51 4.08 -32.05
N ILE A 53 -17.32 4.53 -32.45
CA ILE A 53 -16.32 5.09 -31.52
C ILE A 53 -16.81 6.40 -30.91
N LEU A 54 -17.38 7.30 -31.74
CA LEU A 54 -17.85 8.62 -31.28
C LEU A 54 -18.92 8.50 -30.19
N PHE A 55 -19.89 7.60 -30.37
CA PHE A 55 -20.93 7.42 -29.36
C PHE A 55 -20.43 6.72 -28.10
N VAL A 56 -19.59 5.69 -28.20
CA VAL A 56 -18.98 5.07 -27.00
C VAL A 56 -18.18 6.10 -26.22
N PHE A 57 -17.47 7.00 -26.91
CA PHE A 57 -16.73 8.09 -26.29
C PHE A 57 -17.64 9.04 -25.51
N ILE A 58 -18.79 9.45 -26.08
CA ILE A 58 -19.77 10.28 -25.38
C ILE A 58 -20.31 9.59 -24.12
N VAL A 59 -20.61 8.29 -24.22
CA VAL A 59 -21.11 7.50 -23.08
C VAL A 59 -20.05 7.41 -21.98
N VAL A 60 -18.79 7.17 -22.33
CA VAL A 60 -17.69 7.16 -21.36
C VAL A 60 -17.47 8.55 -20.74
N MET A 61 -17.65 9.64 -21.49
CA MET A 61 -17.58 10.99 -20.92
C MET A 61 -18.66 11.23 -19.88
N LEU A 62 -19.91 10.85 -20.17
CA LEU A 62 -21.04 11.03 -19.25
C LEU A 62 -20.93 10.13 -18.01
N LEU A 63 -20.57 8.86 -18.20
CA LEU A 63 -20.47 7.88 -17.12
C LEU A 63 -19.10 7.85 -16.44
N GLY A 64 -18.11 8.58 -16.97
CA GLY A 64 -16.72 8.53 -16.51
C GLY A 64 -16.58 8.92 -15.05
N SER A 65 -17.29 9.95 -14.61
CA SER A 65 -17.32 10.36 -13.20
C SER A 65 -17.92 9.27 -12.30
N THR A 66 -19.07 8.71 -12.67
CA THR A 66 -19.74 7.67 -11.88
C THR A 66 -18.92 6.38 -11.79
N ASN A 67 -18.31 5.96 -12.90
CA ASN A 67 -17.43 4.79 -12.95
C ASN A 67 -16.19 4.99 -12.08
N ALA A 68 -15.60 6.19 -12.10
CA ALA A 68 -14.46 6.53 -11.25
C ALA A 68 -14.85 6.51 -9.76
N THR A 69 -16.02 7.03 -9.40
CA THR A 69 -16.52 6.98 -8.01
C THR A 69 -16.76 5.56 -7.53
N LEU A 70 -17.40 4.71 -8.34
CA LEU A 70 -17.62 3.29 -8.02
C LEU A 70 -16.30 2.55 -7.76
N MET A 71 -15.30 2.78 -8.61
CA MET A 71 -13.99 2.15 -8.47
C MET A 71 -13.21 2.69 -7.27
N MET A 72 -13.30 4.00 -6.99
CA MET A 72 -12.67 4.62 -5.82
C MET A 72 -13.27 4.07 -4.52
N ASN A 73 -14.61 3.96 -4.45
CA ASN A 73 -15.29 3.41 -3.27
C ASN A 73 -14.84 1.97 -2.99
N TYR A 74 -14.81 1.12 -4.03
CA TYR A 74 -14.31 -0.24 -3.90
C TYR A 74 -12.85 -0.28 -3.43
N PHE A 75 -11.99 0.58 -3.98
CA PHE A 75 -10.59 0.68 -3.57
C PHE A 75 -10.42 1.12 -2.09
N THR A 76 -11.20 2.10 -1.64
CA THR A 76 -11.19 2.56 -0.25
C THR A 76 -11.69 1.47 0.71
N GLU A 77 -12.74 0.73 0.34
CA GLU A 77 -13.20 -0.43 1.12
C GLU A 77 -12.12 -1.52 1.21
N GLY A 78 -11.44 -1.83 0.10
CA GLY A 78 -10.34 -2.80 0.08
C GLY A 78 -9.17 -2.42 0.96
N THR A 79 -8.74 -1.16 0.89
CA THR A 79 -7.63 -0.64 1.71
C THR A 79 -7.99 -0.63 3.19
N THR A 80 -9.20 -0.20 3.55
CA THR A 80 -9.65 -0.21 4.96
C THR A 80 -9.78 -1.63 5.51
N LEU A 81 -10.27 -2.59 4.73
CA LEU A 81 -10.29 -4.01 5.10
C LEU A 81 -8.86 -4.54 5.26
N ALA A 82 -7.96 -4.24 4.33
CA ALA A 82 -6.56 -4.67 4.39
C ALA A 82 -5.87 -4.14 5.65
N PHE A 83 -5.93 -2.83 5.93
CA PHE A 83 -5.24 -2.24 7.09
C PHE A 83 -5.83 -2.71 8.42
N ASN A 84 -7.17 -2.82 8.53
CA ASN A 84 -7.79 -3.25 9.77
C ASN A 84 -7.60 -4.74 10.06
N VAL A 85 -7.60 -5.59 9.04
CA VAL A 85 -7.46 -7.04 9.21
C VAL A 85 -5.99 -7.44 9.33
N VAL A 86 -5.08 -6.82 8.57
CA VAL A 86 -3.63 -7.14 8.63
C VAL A 86 -2.98 -6.58 9.89
N SER A 87 -3.26 -5.33 10.28
CA SER A 87 -2.65 -4.72 11.49
C SER A 87 -3.08 -5.43 12.78
N LYS A 88 -4.30 -5.97 12.82
CA LYS A 88 -4.82 -6.71 13.98
C LYS A 88 -4.44 -8.20 13.97
N ASN A 89 -3.87 -8.70 12.88
CA ASN A 89 -3.44 -10.09 12.81
C ASN A 89 -2.10 -10.23 13.54
N LYS A 90 -2.16 -10.79 14.75
CA LYS A 90 -1.03 -11.02 15.66
C LYS A 90 0.14 -11.82 15.06
N ASN A 91 -0.03 -12.39 13.87
CA ASN A 91 1.00 -13.14 13.14
C ASN A 91 1.98 -12.27 12.34
N TYR A 92 1.65 -11.00 12.05
CA TYR A 92 2.52 -10.08 11.28
C TYR A 92 2.90 -8.82 12.06
N VAL A 93 2.47 -8.72 13.31
CA VAL A 93 3.02 -7.72 14.24
C VAL A 93 4.42 -8.18 14.61
N LEU A 94 5.38 -7.27 14.46
CA LEU A 94 6.74 -7.43 14.90
C LEU A 94 6.73 -8.05 16.31
N PRO A 95 7.51 -9.12 16.59
CA PRO A 95 7.51 -9.74 17.91
C PRO A 95 7.75 -8.66 18.96
N ALA A 96 7.17 -8.79 20.16
CA ALA A 96 7.27 -7.77 21.23
C ALA A 96 8.73 -7.33 21.52
N ASN A 97 9.67 -8.17 21.12
CA ASN A 97 11.12 -8.06 21.18
C ASN A 97 11.78 -7.57 19.86
N TYR A 98 11.07 -6.87 18.98
CA TYR A 98 11.66 -6.29 17.75
C TYR A 98 12.64 -5.14 18.02
N TYR A 99 12.50 -4.47 19.17
CA TYR A 99 13.41 -3.39 19.60
C TYR A 99 14.82 -3.88 20.00
N TYR A 100 15.09 -5.20 20.03
CA TYR A 100 16.39 -5.72 20.45
C TYR A 100 17.52 -5.50 19.42
N HIS A 101 17.21 -5.42 18.12
CA HIS A 101 18.22 -5.36 17.04
C HIS A 101 18.04 -4.17 16.09
N THR A 102 16.97 -3.41 16.24
CA THR A 102 16.67 -2.22 15.44
C THR A 102 16.38 -1.07 16.37
N ARG A 103 17.17 -0.01 16.25
CA ARG A 103 16.86 1.27 16.86
C ARG A 103 15.55 1.74 16.23
N PRO A 104 14.50 2.04 17.02
CA PRO A 104 13.29 2.56 16.43
C PRO A 104 13.61 3.90 15.75
N PHE A 105 12.98 4.15 14.60
CA PHE A 105 13.18 5.39 13.84
C PHE A 105 12.94 6.65 14.69
N THR A 106 12.07 6.54 15.71
CA THR A 106 11.82 7.58 16.72
C THR A 106 13.00 7.85 17.66
N GLU A 107 13.87 6.88 17.95
CA GLU A 107 15.11 7.10 18.71
C GLU A 107 16.23 7.69 17.84
N GLU A 108 16.17 7.52 16.52
CA GLU A 108 17.12 8.12 15.57
C GLU A 108 16.73 9.56 15.19
N MET A 109 15.43 9.89 15.24
CA MET A 109 14.89 11.22 14.96
C MET A 109 14.98 12.20 16.12
N TYR A 110 15.52 11.82 17.28
CA TYR A 110 15.92 12.82 18.27
C TYR A 110 17.13 13.53 17.69
N ASP A 111 16.87 14.59 16.92
CA ASP A 111 17.87 15.57 16.55
C ASP A 111 18.52 15.96 17.86
N ARG A 112 19.78 15.55 18.03
CA ARG A 112 20.54 15.88 19.22
C ARG A 112 20.68 17.39 19.16
N GLU A 113 19.71 18.08 19.75
CA GLU A 113 19.83 19.44 20.28
C GLU A 113 21.28 19.59 20.67
N LEU A 114 22.02 20.34 19.83
CA LEU A 114 23.46 20.44 19.88
C LEU A 114 23.84 20.49 21.34
N LYS A 115 24.49 19.43 21.85
CA LYS A 115 25.05 19.45 23.20
C LYS A 115 26.08 20.57 23.17
N ARG A 116 25.62 21.79 23.45
CA ARG A 116 26.44 22.95 23.75
C ARG A 116 27.15 22.51 25.02
N GLY A 117 28.33 21.94 24.83
CA GLY A 117 29.16 21.45 25.91
C GLY A 117 29.21 22.57 26.94
N ASN A 118 28.89 22.23 28.18
CA ASN A 118 28.97 23.19 29.27
C ASN A 118 30.38 23.78 29.21
N VAL A 119 30.50 25.11 29.20
CA VAL A 119 31.79 25.79 28.92
C VAL A 119 32.90 25.27 29.87
N ASN A 120 32.52 24.90 31.10
CA ASN A 120 33.39 24.27 32.09
C ASN A 120 33.96 22.90 31.71
N GLU A 121 33.27 22.10 30.90
CA GLU A 121 33.77 20.80 30.39
C GLU A 121 34.78 21.01 29.25
N ILE A 122 34.50 21.96 28.35
CA ILE A 122 35.39 22.32 27.24
C ILE A 122 36.73 22.89 27.77
N MET A 123 36.67 23.63 28.88
CA MET A 123 37.86 24.20 29.54
C MET A 123 38.74 23.15 30.23
N LYS A 124 38.17 22.02 30.68
CA LYS A 124 38.92 20.96 31.38
C LYS A 124 39.58 19.98 30.41
N ASN A 125 39.09 19.87 29.18
CA ASN A 125 39.63 18.97 28.16
C ASN A 125 39.88 19.73 26.84
N PRO A 126 40.86 20.66 26.80
CA PRO A 126 41.17 21.40 25.59
C PRO A 126 41.63 20.44 24.48
N GLY A 127 41.01 20.53 23.31
CA GLY A 127 41.37 19.74 22.12
C GLY A 127 40.42 18.59 21.78
N LYS A 128 39.44 18.26 22.63
CA LYS A 128 38.37 17.32 22.27
C LYS A 128 37.14 18.07 21.77
N ILE A 129 36.83 17.93 20.48
CA ILE A 129 35.61 18.48 19.88
C ILE A 129 34.38 17.67 20.33
N PRO A 130 33.26 18.30 20.74
CA PRO A 130 32.12 17.65 21.41
C PRO A 130 31.44 16.52 20.63
N TRP A 131 31.66 16.44 19.32
CA TRP A 131 31.04 15.49 18.40
C TRP A 131 31.96 14.32 18.00
N ALA A 132 33.22 14.30 18.45
CA ALA A 132 34.20 13.28 18.03
C ALA A 132 34.31 12.07 18.97
N GLU A 133 33.63 12.06 20.12
CA GLU A 133 33.63 10.87 20.97
C GLU A 133 32.75 9.78 20.33
N PRO A 134 33.29 8.57 20.08
CA PRO A 134 32.48 7.46 19.63
C PRO A 134 31.39 7.24 20.65
N LEU A 135 30.14 7.32 20.19
CA LEU A 135 28.93 7.06 20.95
C LEU A 135 29.20 5.97 21.97
N ASP A 136 29.17 6.32 23.26
CA ASP A 136 29.23 5.32 24.31
C ASP A 136 28.05 4.38 24.05
N LYS A 137 28.36 3.21 23.50
CA LYS A 137 27.36 2.20 23.18
C LYS A 137 26.83 1.81 24.54
N GLY A 138 25.66 2.34 24.90
CA GLY A 138 25.03 2.07 26.18
C GLY A 138 25.18 0.59 26.48
N LYS A 139 25.87 0.26 27.59
CA LYS A 139 26.10 -1.14 27.95
C LYS A 139 24.75 -1.71 28.36
N PHE A 140 24.06 -2.34 27.41
CA PHE A 140 22.81 -3.02 27.67
C PHE A 140 23.13 -4.33 28.42
N GLY A 141 22.74 -4.38 29.70
CA GLY A 141 22.69 -5.63 30.44
C GLY A 141 21.61 -6.55 29.85
N PRO A 142 21.75 -7.88 29.98
CA PRO A 142 20.71 -8.80 29.53
C PRO A 142 19.39 -8.50 30.25
N ALA A 143 18.29 -8.45 29.49
CA ALA A 143 16.96 -8.23 30.04
C ALA A 143 16.54 -9.37 30.98
N ASN A 144 15.71 -9.04 31.98
CA ASN A 144 15.22 -10.00 32.96
C ASN A 144 14.37 -11.08 32.27
N ARG A 145 14.81 -12.33 32.32
CA ARG A 145 14.18 -13.45 31.60
C ARG A 145 12.97 -13.94 32.42
N GLY A 146 11.78 -13.91 31.81
CA GLY A 146 10.57 -14.52 32.39
C GLY A 146 10.69 -16.04 32.52
N SER A 147 9.68 -16.70 33.11
CA SER A 147 9.71 -18.14 33.48
C SER A 147 9.86 -19.11 32.30
N ASN A 148 9.70 -18.67 31.05
CA ASN A 148 10.00 -19.48 29.86
C ASN A 148 10.55 -18.62 28.71
N PRO A 149 11.85 -18.28 28.69
CA PRO A 149 12.44 -17.48 27.63
C PRO A 149 12.82 -18.36 26.43
N SER A 150 12.21 -18.12 25.28
CA SER A 150 12.72 -18.68 24.01
C SER A 150 14.04 -17.99 23.63
N PRO A 151 15.07 -18.70 23.12
CA PRO A 151 16.34 -18.10 22.72
C PRO A 151 16.16 -17.03 21.64
N ASN A 152 16.80 -15.88 21.81
CA ASN A 152 16.86 -14.84 20.76
C ASN A 152 17.66 -15.38 19.55
N PHE A 153 17.45 -14.83 18.36
CA PHE A 153 18.16 -15.21 17.12
C PHE A 153 19.68 -15.24 17.28
N ILE A 154 20.28 -14.30 18.02
CA ILE A 154 21.73 -14.29 18.29
C ILE A 154 22.14 -15.47 19.18
N GLU A 155 21.37 -15.77 20.23
CA GLU A 155 21.64 -16.91 21.11
C GLU A 155 21.40 -18.24 20.39
N ARG A 156 20.36 -18.32 19.53
CA ARG A 156 20.09 -19.49 18.69
C ARG A 156 21.23 -19.72 17.70
N ASN A 157 21.72 -18.69 17.02
CA ASN A 157 22.85 -18.83 16.10
C ASN A 157 24.13 -19.25 16.84
N LYS A 158 24.40 -18.66 18.01
CA LYS A 158 25.50 -19.07 18.88
C LYS A 158 25.37 -20.53 19.38
N MET A 159 24.15 -20.98 19.70
CA MET A 159 23.86 -22.38 20.06
C MET A 159 24.01 -23.34 18.86
N MET A 160 23.68 -22.87 17.66
CA MET A 160 23.84 -23.62 16.41
C MET A 160 25.27 -23.55 15.85
N GLY A 161 26.20 -22.87 16.53
CA GLY A 161 27.60 -22.72 16.11
C GLY A 161 27.76 -21.92 14.81
N ARG A 162 26.83 -21.00 14.51
CA ARG A 162 26.80 -20.16 13.30
C ARG A 162 27.02 -18.69 13.62
#